data_AF-T1ALP7-F1
#
_entry.id   AF-T1ALP7-F1
#
_cell.length_a   1.000
_cell.length_b   1.000
_cell.length_c   1.000
_cell.angle_alpha   90.00
_cell.angle_beta   90.00
_cell.angle_gamma   90.00
#
_symmetry.space_group_name_H-M   'P 1'
#
loop_
_entity.id
_entity.type
_entity.pdbx_description
1 polymer ?
#
loop_
_entity_poly.entity_id
_entity_poly.type
_entity_poly.pdbx_seq_one_letter_code
_entity_poly.pdbx_strand_id
1 'polypeptide(L)'
;MPASGSTSFRVKIPRTPPAGASAPLDLDAGTASSRPATDVPGTFITALPPLAEPSMRELEVRAVNPPYSYSRVSYNDRTKEYLYEILEPQLSAHEKGLVTHLKATLTQILGSETAELSTADKRAYLRGEAEAYFRSRDIPLSPLSTERVVYYLLRDFVGYGPVDSLILDPEVEDISCDGVGVPLFIFHGKYESMKTNVVFAEEDALNSFIVMLGQRCGKSVSVSSPILDGTTPEGHRVQATYAREITTRGASFTIRRFKERP
;
A
#
# COMPACT_ATOMS: atom_id res chain seq x y z
N MET A 1 -7.26 -59.85 29.52
CA MET A 1 -6.04 -59.18 29.01
C MET A 1 -5.48 -60.00 27.85
N PRO A 2 -5.54 -59.51 26.60
CA PRO A 2 -4.68 -59.93 25.48
C PRO A 2 -3.68 -58.80 25.17
N ALA A 3 -2.59 -58.91 24.42
CA ALA A 3 -1.88 -59.95 23.68
C ALA A 3 -0.43 -59.46 23.50
N SER A 4 0.52 -60.37 23.26
CA SER A 4 1.89 -60.06 22.84
C SER A 4 2.23 -60.76 21.52
N GLY A 5 3.11 -60.12 20.73
CA GLY A 5 3.69 -60.62 19.49
C GLY A 5 4.08 -59.43 18.60
N SER A 6 5.33 -58.94 18.66
CA SER A 6 6.51 -59.39 17.86
C SER A 6 6.26 -59.18 16.36
N THR A 7 7.08 -58.51 15.55
CA THR A 7 8.53 -58.69 15.36
C THR A 7 9.06 -57.57 14.43
N SER A 8 10.34 -57.24 14.59
CA SER A 8 11.19 -56.36 13.78
C SER A 8 11.55 -56.92 12.39
N PHE A 9 11.79 -56.06 11.39
CA PHE A 9 12.56 -56.42 10.19
C PHE A 9 13.40 -55.27 9.63
N ARG A 10 14.59 -55.63 9.11
CA ARG A 10 15.71 -54.78 8.71
C ARG A 10 15.86 -54.77 7.17
N VAL A 11 16.38 -53.64 6.70
CA VAL A 11 16.70 -53.11 5.35
C VAL A 11 17.35 -54.05 4.32
N LYS A 12 17.03 -53.84 3.02
CA LYS A 12 17.94 -53.99 1.85
C LYS A 12 17.49 -53.11 0.65
N ILE A 13 18.45 -52.47 -0.04
CA ILE A 13 18.38 -51.65 -1.28
C ILE A 13 19.55 -52.12 -2.19
N PRO A 14 19.69 -51.85 -3.52
CA PRO A 14 18.79 -51.69 -4.68
C PRO A 14 19.13 -52.66 -5.86
N ARG A 15 18.34 -52.65 -6.96
CA ARG A 15 18.82 -53.01 -8.32
C ARG A 15 18.16 -52.11 -9.40
N THR A 16 18.97 -51.59 -10.31
CA THR A 16 18.63 -50.81 -11.53
C THR A 16 18.26 -51.74 -12.71
N PRO A 17 17.66 -51.20 -13.82
CA PRO A 17 16.76 -51.93 -14.75
C PRO A 17 17.40 -52.36 -16.07
N PRO A 18 16.67 -53.06 -16.97
CA PRO A 18 16.97 -53.11 -18.40
C PRO A 18 16.00 -52.28 -19.25
N ALA A 19 16.47 -51.96 -20.46
CA ALA A 19 15.90 -51.01 -21.43
C ALA A 19 15.28 -51.68 -22.68
N GLY A 20 14.33 -50.97 -23.31
CA GLY A 20 13.92 -51.05 -24.72
C GLY A 20 12.80 -52.05 -25.06
N ALA A 21 11.94 -51.87 -26.07
CA ALA A 21 11.53 -50.75 -26.94
C ALA A 21 10.33 -51.23 -27.81
N SER A 22 9.41 -50.33 -28.18
CA SER A 22 8.66 -50.23 -29.46
C SER A 22 7.19 -49.75 -29.31
N ALA A 23 6.80 -48.84 -30.22
CA ALA A 23 5.73 -47.83 -30.19
C ALA A 23 4.49 -48.25 -31.05
N PRO A 24 3.54 -47.37 -31.51
CA PRO A 24 3.24 -45.95 -31.25
C PRO A 24 1.72 -45.59 -31.10
N LEU A 25 1.40 -44.28 -31.14
CA LEU A 25 0.07 -43.58 -31.26
C LEU A 25 -0.58 -43.25 -29.89
N ASP A 26 -0.95 -42.03 -29.50
CA ASP A 26 -1.14 -40.72 -30.15
C ASP A 26 -1.16 -39.60 -29.08
N LEU A 27 -1.02 -38.35 -29.55
CA LEU A 27 -1.36 -37.06 -28.91
C LEU A 27 -0.31 -36.35 -28.04
N ASP A 28 0.40 -35.47 -28.74
CA ASP A 28 1.21 -34.35 -28.27
C ASP A 28 0.35 -33.23 -27.66
N ALA A 29 0.74 -32.75 -26.47
CA ALA A 29 0.49 -31.38 -25.99
C ALA A 29 1.28 -31.10 -24.70
N GLY A 30 2.53 -30.68 -24.88
CA GLY A 30 3.27 -29.70 -24.07
C GLY A 30 3.09 -29.68 -22.54
N THR A 31 4.00 -30.35 -21.84
CA THR A 31 4.28 -30.13 -20.41
C THR A 31 4.81 -28.71 -20.20
N ALA A 32 3.92 -27.78 -19.85
CA ALA A 32 4.32 -26.49 -19.33
C ALA A 32 4.96 -26.69 -17.95
N SER A 33 6.30 -26.62 -17.93
CA SER A 33 7.12 -26.40 -16.75
C SER A 33 6.55 -25.21 -15.95
N SER A 34 5.88 -25.49 -14.83
CA SER A 34 5.52 -24.46 -13.85
C SER A 34 6.79 -24.08 -13.09
N ARG A 35 7.56 -23.15 -13.65
CA ARG A 35 8.63 -22.46 -12.92
C ARG A 35 8.02 -21.82 -11.66
N PRO A 36 8.59 -22.01 -10.46
CA PRO A 36 8.18 -21.26 -9.28
C PRO A 36 8.50 -19.78 -9.50
N ALA A 37 7.55 -18.91 -9.15
CA ALA A 37 7.67 -17.46 -9.22
C ALA A 37 8.98 -17.02 -8.55
N THR A 38 9.84 -16.45 -9.37
CA THR A 38 11.25 -16.16 -9.09
C THR A 38 11.36 -14.90 -8.24
N ASP A 39 12.01 -15.02 -7.09
CA ASP A 39 12.89 -14.04 -6.44
C ASP A 39 12.65 -12.56 -6.78
N VAL A 40 11.49 -12.04 -6.38
CA VAL A 40 11.22 -10.61 -6.43
C VAL A 40 11.72 -10.02 -5.13
N PRO A 41 12.65 -9.04 -5.13
CA PRO A 41 12.94 -8.26 -3.93
C PRO A 41 11.61 -7.74 -3.37
N GLY A 42 11.32 -7.94 -2.10
CA GLY A 42 10.02 -7.62 -1.50
C GLY A 42 9.62 -8.57 -0.39
N THR A 43 8.45 -8.36 0.17
CA THR A 43 7.87 -9.27 1.17
C THR A 43 6.74 -10.07 0.55
N PHE A 44 6.33 -11.14 1.23
CA PHE A 44 5.11 -11.88 0.85
C PHE A 44 3.85 -10.98 0.80
N ILE A 45 3.87 -9.85 1.50
CA ILE A 45 2.76 -8.87 1.54
C ILE A 45 2.83 -7.93 0.34
N THR A 46 4.00 -7.33 0.10
CA THR A 46 4.23 -6.34 -0.95
C THR A 46 5.36 -6.78 -1.88
N ALA A 47 4.97 -7.16 -3.10
CA ALA A 47 5.91 -7.47 -4.16
C ALA A 47 6.43 -6.18 -4.81
N LEU A 48 7.73 -6.11 -5.13
CA LEU A 48 8.25 -5.03 -5.97
C LEU A 48 8.12 -5.39 -7.44
N PRO A 49 7.18 -4.80 -8.20
CA PRO A 49 7.03 -5.12 -9.62
C PRO A 49 8.28 -4.74 -10.40
N PRO A 50 8.55 -5.36 -11.56
CA PRO A 50 9.62 -4.90 -12.45
C PRO A 50 9.38 -3.46 -12.90
N LEU A 51 10.43 -2.80 -13.42
CA LEU A 51 10.30 -1.45 -13.98
C LEU A 51 9.35 -1.45 -15.19
N ALA A 52 8.57 -0.39 -15.31
CA ALA A 52 7.52 -0.28 -16.34
C ALA A 52 8.08 -0.21 -17.77
N GLU A 53 9.26 0.37 -17.94
CA GLU A 53 9.89 0.57 -19.25
C GLU A 53 11.34 0.08 -19.27
N PRO A 54 11.82 -0.48 -20.40
CA PRO A 54 13.24 -0.85 -20.54
C PRO A 54 14.22 0.32 -20.45
N SER A 55 13.76 1.54 -20.72
CA SER A 55 14.54 2.77 -20.59
C SER A 55 14.64 3.28 -19.15
N MET A 56 13.98 2.62 -18.19
CA MET A 56 14.11 2.95 -16.78
C MET A 56 15.24 2.16 -16.14
N ARG A 57 15.99 2.84 -15.26
CA ARG A 57 17.02 2.25 -14.42
C ARG A 57 16.68 2.49 -12.97
N GLU A 58 16.61 1.42 -12.19
CA GLU A 58 16.44 1.51 -10.73
C GLU A 58 17.70 2.09 -10.11
N LEU A 59 17.53 3.10 -9.26
CA LEU A 59 18.62 3.77 -8.55
C LEU A 59 18.65 3.39 -7.08
N GLU A 60 17.48 3.33 -6.45
CA GLU A 60 17.35 3.12 -5.01
C GLU A 60 16.01 2.48 -4.69
N VAL A 61 16.03 1.53 -3.75
CA VAL A 61 14.83 0.97 -3.13
C VAL A 61 14.99 1.05 -1.62
N ARG A 62 13.99 1.58 -0.93
CA ARG A 62 14.00 1.80 0.51
C ARG A 62 12.76 1.23 1.16
N ALA A 63 12.93 0.60 2.33
CA ALA A 63 11.82 0.20 3.18
C ALA A 63 11.29 1.45 3.91
N VAL A 64 10.00 1.75 3.73
CA VAL A 64 9.33 2.90 4.35
C VAL A 64 8.54 2.44 5.56
N ASN A 65 7.66 1.46 5.37
CA ASN A 65 6.89 0.83 6.43
C ASN A 65 6.86 -0.69 6.20
N PRO A 66 7.97 -1.40 6.41
CA PRO A 66 8.02 -2.84 6.18
C PRO A 66 7.08 -3.58 7.14
N PRO A 67 6.39 -4.64 6.69
CA PRO A 67 6.47 -5.27 5.36
C PRO A 67 5.54 -4.66 4.28
N TYR A 68 4.87 -3.54 4.56
CA TYR A 68 3.76 -3.04 3.75
C TYR A 68 4.16 -2.06 2.65
N SER A 69 5.01 -1.07 2.92
CA SER A 69 5.36 -0.06 1.92
C SER A 69 6.85 0.16 1.74
N TYR A 70 7.21 0.36 0.48
CA TYR A 70 8.57 0.62 -0.01
C TYR A 70 8.53 1.80 -0.96
N SER A 71 9.62 2.56 -1.01
CA SER A 71 9.85 3.57 -2.04
C SER A 71 10.90 3.09 -3.03
N ARG A 72 10.71 3.41 -4.31
CA ARG A 72 11.66 3.15 -5.37
C ARG A 72 11.93 4.42 -6.16
N VAL A 73 13.20 4.78 -6.29
CA VAL A 73 13.65 5.83 -7.19
C VAL A 73 14.19 5.19 -8.46
N SER A 74 13.64 5.60 -9.60
CA SER A 74 14.12 5.20 -10.92
C SER A 74 14.44 6.42 -11.77
N TYR A 75 15.30 6.23 -12.76
CA TYR A 75 15.67 7.24 -13.74
C TYR A 75 15.32 6.75 -15.14
N ASN A 76 14.60 7.57 -15.90
CA ASN A 76 14.24 7.24 -17.27
C ASN A 76 15.26 7.84 -18.24
N ASP A 77 16.08 7.00 -18.87
CA ASP A 77 17.14 7.42 -19.79
C ASP A 77 16.62 8.10 -21.06
N ARG A 78 15.34 7.90 -21.41
CA ARG A 78 14.70 8.51 -22.57
C ARG A 78 14.15 9.91 -22.24
N THR A 79 13.40 10.06 -21.16
CA THR A 79 12.83 11.37 -20.78
C THR A 79 13.79 12.23 -19.98
N LYS A 80 14.89 11.64 -19.47
CA LYS A 80 15.87 12.28 -18.57
C LYS A 80 15.28 12.75 -17.25
N GLU A 81 14.23 12.07 -16.79
CA GLU A 81 13.51 12.40 -15.56
C GLU A 81 13.70 11.32 -14.50
N TYR A 82 13.71 11.75 -13.24
CA TYR A 82 13.55 10.87 -12.09
C TYR A 82 12.07 10.58 -11.83
N LEU A 83 11.79 9.37 -11.38
CA LEU A 83 10.47 8.92 -10.96
C LEU A 83 10.59 8.32 -9.56
N TYR A 84 9.65 8.72 -8.70
CA TYR A 84 9.54 8.18 -7.35
C TYR A 84 8.27 7.32 -7.23
N GLU A 85 8.43 6.03 -6.96
CA GLU A 85 7.31 5.11 -6.86
C GLU A 85 7.11 4.69 -5.40
N ILE A 86 5.86 4.81 -4.93
CA ILE A 86 5.40 4.14 -3.72
C ILE A 86 4.86 2.77 -4.10
N LEU A 87 5.39 1.75 -3.46
CA LEU A 87 5.03 0.35 -3.65
C LEU A 87 4.30 -0.13 -2.40
N GLU A 88 3.00 -0.38 -2.53
CA GLU A 88 2.09 -0.82 -1.48
C GLU A 88 1.46 -2.18 -1.82
N PRO A 89 0.86 -2.88 -0.85
CA PRO A 89 0.31 -4.22 -1.07
C PRO A 89 -0.81 -4.16 -2.11
N GLN A 90 -0.71 -4.99 -3.16
CA GLN A 90 -1.72 -5.01 -4.21
C GLN A 90 -3.00 -5.71 -3.73
N LEU A 91 -4.13 -4.99 -3.81
CA LEU A 91 -5.44 -5.53 -3.46
C LEU A 91 -6.12 -6.17 -4.68
N SER A 92 -6.62 -7.38 -4.50
CA SER A 92 -7.58 -8.02 -5.40
C SER A 92 -8.92 -7.25 -5.44
N ALA A 93 -9.75 -7.50 -6.45
CA ALA A 93 -11.07 -6.87 -6.54
C ALA A 93 -11.95 -7.14 -5.30
N HIS A 94 -11.84 -8.34 -4.73
CA HIS A 94 -12.55 -8.71 -3.51
C HIS A 94 -12.04 -7.90 -2.30
N GLU A 95 -10.72 -7.84 -2.09
CA GLU A 95 -10.12 -7.07 -0.99
C GLU A 95 -10.42 -5.58 -1.09
N LYS A 96 -10.40 -5.00 -2.31
CA LYS A 96 -10.82 -3.61 -2.55
C LYS A 96 -12.27 -3.38 -2.12
N GLY A 97 -13.18 -4.28 -2.48
CA GLY A 97 -14.57 -4.22 -2.05
C GLY A 97 -14.73 -4.24 -0.54
N LEU A 98 -13.97 -5.11 0.15
CA LEU A 98 -13.97 -5.19 1.61
C LEU A 98 -13.44 -3.91 2.26
N VAL A 99 -12.31 -3.38 1.79
CA VAL A 99 -11.75 -2.11 2.29
C VAL A 99 -12.76 -0.97 2.14
N THR A 100 -13.40 -0.84 0.97
CA THR A 100 -14.39 0.20 0.72
C THR A 100 -15.60 0.09 1.66
N HIS A 101 -16.14 -1.11 1.81
CA HIS A 101 -17.30 -1.33 2.67
C HIS A 101 -16.98 -1.15 4.16
N LEU A 102 -15.82 -1.63 4.61
CA LEU A 102 -15.35 -1.45 5.98
C LEU A 102 -15.14 0.03 6.29
N LYS A 103 -14.51 0.79 5.39
CA LYS A 103 -14.37 2.24 5.57
C LYS A 103 -15.72 2.92 5.72
N ALA A 104 -16.67 2.65 4.81
CA ALA A 104 -18.00 3.23 4.88
C ALA A 104 -18.71 2.92 6.21
N THR A 105 -18.58 1.68 6.69
CA THR A 105 -19.18 1.24 7.97
C THR A 105 -18.49 1.92 9.16
N LEU A 106 -17.16 1.89 9.19
CA LEU A 106 -16.36 2.43 10.29
C LEU A 106 -16.47 3.95 10.40
N THR A 107 -16.55 4.68 9.29
CA THR A 107 -16.77 6.14 9.31
C THR A 107 -18.07 6.52 10.03
N GLN A 108 -19.11 5.68 10.02
CA GLN A 108 -20.35 5.93 10.75
C GLN A 108 -20.23 5.67 12.26
N ILE A 109 -19.33 4.76 12.67
CA ILE A 109 -19.21 4.28 14.05
C ILE A 109 -18.14 5.09 14.81
N LEU A 110 -17.00 5.36 14.17
CA LEU A 110 -15.79 5.90 14.81
C LEU A 110 -15.90 7.37 15.27
N GLY A 111 -16.97 8.08 14.91
CA GLY A 111 -17.07 9.54 15.00
C GLY A 111 -16.71 10.15 16.35
N SER A 112 -17.13 9.55 17.47
CA SER A 112 -16.86 10.07 18.83
C SER A 112 -16.05 9.12 19.70
N GLU A 113 -16.12 7.81 19.47
CA GLU A 113 -15.57 6.80 20.39
C GLU A 113 -14.04 6.70 20.34
N THR A 114 -13.43 7.13 19.24
CA THR A 114 -11.97 7.00 19.05
C THR A 114 -11.21 8.31 19.14
N ALA A 115 -11.89 9.45 19.32
CA ALA A 115 -11.24 10.77 19.30
C ALA A 115 -10.10 10.86 20.33
N GLU A 116 -10.35 10.40 21.56
CA GLU A 116 -9.44 10.47 22.71
C GLU A 116 -8.40 9.33 22.77
N LEU A 117 -8.48 8.34 21.87
CA LEU A 117 -7.55 7.21 21.89
C LEU A 117 -6.17 7.59 21.36
N SER A 118 -5.13 6.99 21.96
CA SER A 118 -3.77 7.07 21.44
C SER A 118 -3.69 6.45 20.04
N THR A 119 -2.67 6.83 19.26
CA THR A 119 -2.43 6.27 17.93
C THR A 119 -2.25 4.75 17.95
N ALA A 120 -1.63 4.20 19.01
CA ALA A 120 -1.45 2.76 19.17
C ALA A 120 -2.78 2.07 19.46
N ASP A 121 -3.61 2.64 20.33
CA ASP A 121 -4.93 2.10 20.68
C ASP A 121 -5.88 2.15 19.49
N LYS A 122 -5.86 3.25 18.70
CA LYS A 122 -6.60 3.35 17.43
C LYS A 122 -6.23 2.22 16.47
N ARG A 123 -4.95 1.91 16.35
CA ARG A 123 -4.47 0.81 15.49
C ARG A 123 -4.98 -0.55 15.96
N ALA A 124 -4.88 -0.82 17.26
CA ALA A 124 -5.36 -2.07 17.84
C ALA A 124 -6.89 -2.23 17.69
N TYR A 125 -7.63 -1.16 17.96
CA TYR A 125 -9.09 -1.12 17.82
C TYR A 125 -9.53 -1.39 16.39
N LEU A 126 -9.01 -0.65 15.41
CA LEU A 126 -9.37 -0.83 13.99
C LEU A 126 -9.07 -2.23 13.46
N ARG A 127 -7.94 -2.82 13.90
CA ARG A 127 -7.61 -4.21 13.57
C ARG A 127 -8.63 -5.18 14.18
N GLY A 128 -8.95 -5.02 15.47
CA GLY A 128 -9.92 -5.85 16.16
C GLY A 128 -11.31 -5.80 15.50
N GLU A 129 -11.77 -4.60 15.14
CA GLU A 129 -13.04 -4.40 14.44
C GLU A 129 -13.06 -5.03 13.05
N ALA A 130 -11.98 -4.87 12.27
CA ALA A 130 -11.86 -5.51 10.96
C ALA A 130 -11.92 -7.04 11.07
N GLU A 131 -11.18 -7.62 12.00
CA GLU A 131 -11.18 -9.08 12.22
C GLU A 131 -12.53 -9.59 12.74
N ALA A 132 -13.19 -8.83 13.62
CA ALA A 132 -14.55 -9.16 14.10
C ALA A 132 -15.56 -9.10 12.95
N TYR A 133 -15.46 -8.10 12.07
CA TYR A 133 -16.28 -7.98 10.88
C TYR A 133 -16.15 -9.22 9.98
N PHE A 134 -14.92 -9.69 9.73
CA PHE A 134 -14.69 -10.90 8.92
C PHE A 134 -15.26 -12.16 9.56
N ARG A 135 -15.04 -12.34 10.88
CA ARG A 135 -15.57 -13.49 11.63
C ARG A 135 -17.10 -13.50 11.66
N SER A 136 -17.74 -12.36 11.90
CA SER A 136 -19.21 -12.28 12.03
C SER A 136 -19.99 -12.58 10.74
N ARG A 137 -19.33 -12.47 9.58
CA ARG A 137 -19.94 -12.67 8.25
C ARG A 137 -19.42 -13.92 7.54
N ASP A 138 -18.66 -14.77 8.25
CA ASP A 138 -18.03 -15.97 7.71
C ASP A 138 -17.26 -15.70 6.40
N ILE A 139 -16.58 -14.55 6.31
CA ILE A 139 -15.81 -14.17 5.12
C ILE A 139 -14.45 -14.88 5.20
N PRO A 140 -14.15 -15.86 4.32
CA PRO A 140 -12.91 -16.59 4.39
C PRO A 140 -11.76 -15.73 3.82
N LEU A 141 -10.98 -15.12 4.70
CA LEU A 141 -9.75 -14.42 4.30
C LEU A 141 -8.51 -15.22 4.71
N SER A 142 -7.55 -15.27 3.79
CA SER A 142 -6.21 -15.75 4.13
C SER A 142 -5.53 -14.76 5.11
N PRO A 143 -4.59 -15.19 5.96
CA PRO A 143 -3.83 -14.28 6.82
C PRO A 143 -3.17 -13.13 6.04
N LEU A 144 -2.69 -13.42 4.83
CA LEU A 144 -2.12 -12.44 3.92
C LEU A 144 -3.13 -11.37 3.51
N SER A 145 -4.34 -11.78 3.11
CA SER A 145 -5.42 -10.87 2.74
C SER A 145 -5.88 -10.01 3.91
N THR A 146 -5.95 -10.58 5.12
CA THR A 146 -6.25 -9.84 6.34
C THR A 146 -5.23 -8.73 6.57
N GLU A 147 -3.93 -9.02 6.49
CA GLU A 147 -2.88 -7.99 6.66
C GLU A 147 -2.97 -6.89 5.60
N ARG A 148 -3.26 -7.23 4.34
CA ARG A 148 -3.46 -6.24 3.29
C ARG A 148 -4.65 -5.34 3.56
N VAL A 149 -5.81 -5.89 3.91
CA VAL A 149 -7.01 -5.10 4.19
C VAL A 149 -6.79 -4.21 5.41
N VAL A 150 -6.26 -4.76 6.51
CA VAL A 150 -5.97 -4.00 7.74
C VAL A 150 -4.97 -2.88 7.46
N TYR A 151 -3.93 -3.11 6.66
CA TYR A 151 -2.99 -2.06 6.26
C TYR A 151 -3.71 -0.84 5.66
N TYR A 152 -4.60 -1.03 4.68
CA TYR A 152 -5.33 0.07 4.05
C TYR A 152 -6.30 0.78 5.01
N LEU A 153 -6.86 0.06 5.99
CA LEU A 153 -7.67 0.70 7.03
C LEU A 153 -6.82 1.59 7.94
N LEU A 154 -5.69 1.07 8.42
CA LEU A 154 -4.79 1.85 9.27
C LEU A 154 -4.17 3.04 8.54
N ARG A 155 -3.76 2.84 7.28
CA ARG A 155 -3.22 3.89 6.41
C ARG A 155 -4.21 5.04 6.24
N ASP A 156 -5.50 4.73 6.10
CA ASP A 156 -6.51 5.74 5.76
C ASP A 156 -7.20 6.36 6.98
N PHE A 157 -7.36 5.63 8.10
CA PHE A 157 -7.97 6.17 9.32
C PHE A 157 -6.98 6.77 10.32
N VAL A 158 -5.75 6.23 10.38
CA VAL A 158 -4.73 6.67 11.34
C VAL A 158 -3.61 7.45 10.64
N GLY A 159 -3.23 6.97 9.45
CA GLY A 159 -2.23 7.59 8.61
C GLY A 159 -2.74 8.80 7.83
N TYR A 160 -2.05 9.12 6.75
CA TYR A 160 -2.40 10.19 5.80
C TYR A 160 -2.95 9.64 4.49
N GLY A 161 -3.64 8.50 4.52
CA GLY A 161 -4.31 7.95 3.34
C GLY A 161 -3.34 7.67 2.18
N PRO A 162 -3.65 8.08 0.93
CA PRO A 162 -2.80 7.83 -0.23
C PRO A 162 -1.38 8.41 -0.15
N VAL A 163 -1.14 9.40 0.71
CA VAL A 163 0.19 10.02 0.89
C VAL A 163 0.92 9.54 2.14
N ASP A 164 0.35 8.58 2.89
CA ASP A 164 0.92 8.09 4.15
C ASP A 164 2.37 7.60 3.97
N SER A 165 2.60 6.75 2.97
CA SER A 165 3.95 6.25 2.67
C SER A 165 4.93 7.38 2.27
N LEU A 166 4.46 8.46 1.60
CA LEU A 166 5.29 9.62 1.31
C LEU A 166 5.66 10.40 2.58
N ILE A 167 4.73 10.49 3.53
CA ILE A 167 4.95 11.15 4.82
C ILE A 167 5.81 10.31 5.75
N LEU A 168 5.84 9.00 5.61
CA LEU A 168 6.69 8.13 6.41
C LEU A 168 8.13 8.07 5.89
N ASP A 169 8.38 8.31 4.60
CA ASP A 169 9.73 8.26 4.03
C ASP A 169 10.57 9.47 4.49
N PRO A 170 11.66 9.30 5.26
CA PRO A 170 12.47 10.41 5.77
C PRO A 170 13.16 11.27 4.70
N GLU A 171 13.31 10.77 3.47
CA GLU A 171 13.92 11.54 2.38
C GLU A 171 12.96 12.54 1.72
N VAL A 172 11.66 12.37 1.89
CA VAL A 172 10.64 13.27 1.33
C VAL A 172 10.53 14.50 2.22
N GLU A 173 10.76 15.69 1.67
CA GLU A 173 10.69 16.95 2.41
C GLU A 173 9.37 17.67 2.17
N ASP A 174 8.98 17.81 0.90
CA ASP A 174 7.76 18.48 0.48
C ASP A 174 6.93 17.53 -0.40
N ILE A 175 5.61 17.58 -0.28
CA ILE A 175 4.64 16.84 -1.10
C ILE A 175 3.66 17.86 -1.67
N SER A 176 3.45 17.85 -2.98
CA SER A 176 2.59 18.80 -3.69
C SER A 176 1.60 18.10 -4.62
N CYS A 177 0.38 18.61 -4.65
CA CYS A 177 -0.71 18.19 -5.52
C CYS A 177 -1.24 19.41 -6.29
N ASP A 178 -1.13 19.37 -7.61
CA ASP A 178 -1.54 20.48 -8.49
C ASP A 178 -2.97 20.33 -9.04
N GLY A 179 -3.68 19.28 -8.65
CA GLY A 179 -5.06 19.03 -9.07
C GLY A 179 -5.39 17.57 -9.35
N VAL A 180 -6.64 17.35 -9.75
CA VAL A 180 -7.19 16.03 -10.08
C VAL A 180 -6.55 15.49 -11.35
N GLY A 181 -6.21 14.21 -11.35
CA GLY A 181 -5.57 13.52 -12.48
C GLY A 181 -4.10 13.90 -12.70
N VAL A 182 -3.54 14.78 -11.87
CA VAL A 182 -2.12 15.16 -11.91
C VAL A 182 -1.35 14.31 -10.89
N PRO A 183 -0.23 13.66 -11.28
CA PRO A 183 0.65 13.00 -10.31
C PRO A 183 1.13 13.94 -9.22
N LEU A 184 1.25 13.42 -8.00
CA LEU A 184 1.87 14.18 -6.93
C LEU A 184 3.35 14.41 -7.25
N PHE A 185 3.85 15.57 -6.86
CA PHE A 185 5.27 15.90 -6.88
C PHE A 185 5.81 15.87 -5.46
N ILE A 186 7.06 15.46 -5.33
CA ILE A 186 7.79 15.54 -4.06
C ILE A 186 9.10 16.31 -4.24
N PHE A 187 9.63 16.83 -3.14
CA PHE A 187 11.03 17.21 -3.03
C PHE A 187 11.77 16.17 -2.20
N HIS A 188 12.73 15.48 -2.80
CA HIS A 188 13.52 14.44 -2.16
C HIS A 188 14.91 14.97 -1.81
N GLY A 189 15.40 14.69 -0.60
CA GLY A 189 16.67 15.25 -0.10
C GLY A 189 17.89 14.98 -1.01
N LYS A 190 17.90 13.84 -1.70
CA LYS A 190 18.97 13.46 -2.65
C LYS A 190 18.72 13.76 -4.13
N TYR A 191 17.48 13.59 -4.63
CA TYR A 191 17.16 13.63 -6.06
C TYR A 191 16.30 14.85 -6.45
N GLU A 192 16.09 15.76 -5.51
CA GLU A 192 15.30 16.98 -5.67
C GLU A 192 13.87 16.69 -6.14
N SER A 193 13.33 17.51 -7.05
CA SER A 193 11.93 17.42 -7.48
C SER A 193 11.67 16.18 -8.33
N MET A 194 10.71 15.37 -7.92
CA MET A 194 10.31 14.16 -8.64
C MET A 194 8.80 14.01 -8.73
N LYS A 195 8.33 13.53 -9.88
CA LYS A 195 6.96 13.05 -10.05
C LYS A 195 6.79 11.70 -9.35
N THR A 196 5.59 11.44 -8.84
CA THR A 196 5.25 10.15 -8.21
C THR A 196 4.28 9.31 -9.03
N ASN A 197 4.06 8.07 -8.62
CA ASN A 197 2.98 7.23 -9.14
C ASN A 197 1.63 7.46 -8.43
N VAL A 198 1.56 8.35 -7.45
CA VAL A 198 0.33 8.64 -6.68
C VAL A 198 -0.46 9.73 -7.40
N VAL A 199 -1.75 9.46 -7.66
CA VAL A 199 -2.66 10.36 -8.36
C VAL A 199 -4.02 10.36 -7.66
N PHE A 200 -4.59 11.53 -7.44
CA PHE A 200 -6.01 11.65 -7.10
C PHE A 200 -6.82 11.66 -8.39
N ALA A 201 -7.44 10.53 -8.73
CA ALA A 201 -8.19 10.38 -9.97
C ALA A 201 -9.53 11.15 -9.96
N GLU A 202 -10.15 11.25 -8.79
CA GLU A 202 -11.49 11.82 -8.62
C GLU A 202 -11.47 13.08 -7.75
N GLU A 203 -12.28 14.06 -8.12
CA GLU A 203 -12.39 15.35 -7.42
C GLU A 203 -12.88 15.18 -5.97
N ASP A 204 -13.86 14.30 -5.75
CA ASP A 204 -14.39 14.01 -4.41
C ASP A 204 -13.33 13.39 -3.48
N ALA A 205 -12.44 12.57 -4.02
CA ALA A 205 -11.36 11.96 -3.24
C ALA A 205 -10.35 13.02 -2.78
N LEU A 206 -9.98 13.94 -3.67
CA LEU A 206 -9.07 15.04 -3.35
C LEU A 206 -9.70 16.03 -2.36
N ASN A 207 -10.97 16.38 -2.56
CA ASN A 207 -11.72 17.24 -1.66
C ASN A 207 -11.85 16.62 -0.26
N SER A 208 -12.18 15.33 -0.18
CA SER A 208 -12.25 14.60 1.10
C SER A 208 -10.90 14.56 1.81
N PHE A 209 -9.81 14.42 1.06
CA PHE A 209 -8.46 14.45 1.60
C PHE A 209 -8.10 15.83 2.18
N ILE A 210 -8.47 16.93 1.51
CA ILE A 210 -8.27 18.29 2.05
C ILE A 210 -9.09 18.52 3.32
N VAL A 211 -10.34 18.05 3.37
CA VAL A 211 -11.16 18.13 4.59
C VAL A 211 -10.49 17.37 5.74
N MET A 212 -9.96 16.18 5.50
CA MET A 212 -9.21 15.41 6.49
C MET A 212 -7.95 16.16 6.96
N LEU A 213 -7.17 16.77 6.05
CA LEU A 213 -6.03 17.60 6.42
C LEU A 213 -6.45 18.79 7.30
N GLY A 214 -7.55 19.45 6.95
CA GLY A 214 -8.13 20.53 7.75
C GLY A 214 -8.44 20.07 9.17
N GLN A 215 -9.19 18.97 9.30
CA GLN A 215 -9.54 18.39 10.61
C GLN A 215 -8.29 18.05 11.43
N ARG A 216 -7.26 17.48 10.79
CA ARG A 216 -5.99 17.15 11.45
C ARG A 216 -5.25 18.40 11.92
N CYS A 217 -5.32 19.50 11.18
CA CYS A 217 -4.80 20.81 11.58
C CYS A 217 -5.69 21.55 12.60
N GLY A 218 -6.81 20.97 13.05
CA GLY A 218 -7.79 21.63 13.93
C GLY A 218 -8.55 22.77 13.25
N LYS A 219 -8.68 22.73 11.92
CA LYS A 219 -9.34 23.75 11.10
C LYS A 219 -10.49 23.14 10.29
N SER A 220 -11.48 23.94 9.95
CA SER A 220 -12.51 23.57 8.98
C SER A 220 -12.20 24.20 7.63
N VAL A 221 -12.51 23.46 6.57
CA VAL A 221 -12.39 23.93 5.19
C VAL A 221 -13.73 23.67 4.51
N SER A 222 -14.19 24.64 3.73
CA SER A 222 -15.48 24.58 3.05
C SER A 222 -15.46 25.43 1.79
N VAL A 223 -16.55 25.40 1.02
CA VAL A 223 -16.77 26.29 -0.11
C VAL A 223 -16.64 27.76 0.31
N SER A 224 -17.24 28.15 1.44
CA SER A 224 -17.17 29.54 1.94
C SER A 224 -15.81 29.93 2.53
N SER A 225 -14.99 28.95 2.90
CA SER A 225 -13.67 29.12 3.50
C SER A 225 -12.68 28.14 2.85
N PRO A 226 -12.31 28.34 1.58
CA PRO A 226 -11.63 27.32 0.78
C PRO A 226 -10.12 27.23 1.01
N ILE A 227 -9.53 28.14 1.79
CA ILE A 227 -8.09 28.18 2.04
C ILE A 227 -7.78 27.52 3.38
N LEU A 228 -6.88 26.53 3.36
CA LEU A 228 -6.26 25.94 4.53
C LEU A 228 -4.80 26.38 4.61
N ASP A 229 -4.42 26.98 5.72
CA ASP A 229 -3.01 27.09 6.13
C ASP A 229 -2.94 26.64 7.58
N GLY A 230 -2.19 25.60 7.91
CA GLY A 230 -2.17 25.02 9.24
C GLY A 230 -0.95 24.13 9.49
N THR A 231 -0.87 23.61 10.70
CA THR A 231 0.19 22.69 11.11
C THR A 231 -0.45 21.43 11.68
N THR A 232 0.02 20.26 11.28
CA THR A 232 -0.46 18.98 11.82
C THR A 232 0.09 18.74 13.23
N PRO A 233 -0.46 17.80 14.01
CA PRO A 233 0.07 17.45 15.33
C PRO A 233 1.54 16.99 15.29
N GLU A 234 1.95 16.40 14.17
CA GLU A 234 3.34 15.96 13.91
C GLU A 234 4.26 17.12 13.45
N GLY A 235 3.75 18.35 13.37
CA GLY A 235 4.51 19.55 13.05
C GLY A 235 4.61 19.88 11.55
N HIS A 236 3.98 19.09 10.67
CA HIS A 236 4.02 19.33 9.23
C HIS A 236 3.19 20.57 8.88
N ARG A 237 3.73 21.47 8.06
CA ARG A 237 2.98 22.63 7.57
C ARG A 237 2.15 22.22 6.36
N VAL A 238 0.87 22.54 6.38
CA VAL A 238 -0.09 22.22 5.34
C VAL A 238 -0.64 23.50 4.76
N GLN A 239 -0.60 23.61 3.44
CA GLN A 239 -1.33 24.62 2.68
C GLN A 239 -2.23 23.90 1.68
N ALA A 240 -3.50 24.23 1.63
CA ALA A 240 -4.42 23.62 0.68
C ALA A 240 -5.49 24.59 0.22
N THR A 241 -6.02 24.32 -0.96
CA THR A 241 -7.14 25.03 -1.57
C THR A 241 -8.23 24.02 -1.87
N TYR A 242 -9.42 24.25 -1.34
CA TYR A 242 -10.57 23.38 -1.50
C TYR A 242 -11.43 23.76 -2.70
N ALA A 243 -11.94 22.73 -3.37
CA ALA A 243 -12.78 22.84 -4.57
C ALA A 243 -12.14 23.69 -5.69
N ARG A 244 -12.95 24.10 -6.67
CA ARG A 244 -12.53 24.90 -7.83
C ARG A 244 -12.66 26.41 -7.61
N GLU A 245 -12.95 26.84 -6.38
CA GLU A 245 -13.26 28.24 -6.07
C GLU A 245 -12.09 29.19 -6.37
N ILE A 246 -10.86 28.68 -6.22
CA ILE A 246 -9.63 29.50 -6.34
C ILE A 246 -8.72 28.98 -7.47
N THR A 247 -8.77 27.68 -7.79
CA THR A 247 -7.87 27.02 -8.73
C THR A 247 -8.62 26.47 -9.94
N THR A 248 -8.11 26.75 -11.14
CA THR A 248 -8.72 26.31 -12.40
C THR A 248 -8.69 24.79 -12.60
N ARG A 249 -7.79 24.08 -11.90
CA ARG A 249 -7.59 22.62 -11.97
C ARG A 249 -8.22 21.85 -10.81
N GLY A 250 -9.06 22.51 -10.00
CA GLY A 250 -9.64 21.95 -8.80
C GLY A 250 -8.70 22.00 -7.61
N ALA A 251 -9.11 21.34 -6.53
CA ALA A 251 -8.42 21.34 -5.25
C ALA A 251 -6.90 21.07 -5.37
N SER A 252 -6.11 21.69 -4.51
CA SER A 252 -4.65 21.54 -4.47
C SER A 252 -4.12 21.54 -3.04
N PHE A 253 -2.95 20.96 -2.82
CA PHE A 253 -2.29 21.03 -1.52
C PHE A 253 -0.77 20.93 -1.61
N THR A 254 -0.11 21.48 -0.60
CA THR A 254 1.31 21.30 -0.31
C THR A 254 1.47 20.94 1.16
N ILE A 255 2.19 19.85 1.45
CA ILE A 255 2.60 19.44 2.79
C ILE A 255 4.11 19.56 2.86
N ARG A 256 4.58 20.46 3.72
CA ARG A 256 6.01 20.60 4.06
C ARG A 256 6.29 19.86 5.36
N ARG A 257 7.10 18.82 5.30
CA ARG A 257 7.40 17.97 6.44
C ARG A 257 8.32 18.69 7.41
N PHE A 258 8.06 18.41 8.68
CA PHE A 258 8.96 18.77 9.77
C PHE A 258 9.93 17.62 9.97
N LYS A 259 11.23 17.91 9.93
CA LYS A 259 12.28 16.95 10.26
C LYS A 259 12.65 17.12 11.73
N GLU A 260 12.54 16.05 12.51
CA GLU A 260 12.90 16.04 13.93
C GLU A 260 14.42 16.25 14.14
N ARG A 261 15.23 16.03 13.11
CA ARG A 261 16.66 16.37 13.07
C ARG A 261 16.97 17.24 11.85
N PRO A 262 17.36 18.51 12.04
CA PRO A 262 17.77 19.40 10.94
C PRO A 262 19.12 18.98 10.34
#